data_AF-A0A946C434-F1
#
_entry.id   AF-A0A946C434-F1
#
_cell.length_a   1.000
_cell.length_b   1.000
_cell.length_c   1.000
_cell.angle_alpha   90.00
_cell.angle_beta   90.00
_cell.angle_gamma   90.00
#
_symmetry.space_group_name_H-M   'P 1'
#
loop_
_entity.id
_entity.type
_entity.pdbx_description
1 polymer ?
#
loop_
_entity_poly.entity_id
_entity_poly.type
_entity_poly.pdbx_seq_one_letter_code
_entity_poly.pdbx_strand_id
1 'polypeptide(L)'
;MSSLAILYDSVNHLGGFDYRNTFKGLTFGDYISVIPASLRVGEKPYKGGYFFRCFNPNHPDTEPSLLVRPGESQTCIWKCFGSNSCPQEIFTTMFNTWLIKAGKLNIQKLPTKTLEGLLYQGVIGKQDYISIKNRRTENRVSTILDGSKIAPNILAKLEADGTPITPHVKKSAFVQFAKARGF
;
A
#
# COMPACT_ATOMS: atom_id res chain seq x y z
N MET A 1 21.70 -2.45 -24.71
CA MET A 1 20.99 -1.98 -23.50
C MET A 1 21.97 -1.14 -22.70
N SER A 2 21.65 0.14 -22.44
CA SER A 2 22.58 1.10 -21.81
C SER A 2 22.75 0.84 -20.31
N SER A 3 23.96 1.08 -19.77
CA SER A 3 24.29 0.91 -18.34
C SER A 3 23.35 1.64 -17.37
N LEU A 4 22.68 2.70 -17.83
CA LEU A 4 21.63 3.42 -17.09
C LEU A 4 20.37 2.58 -16.83
N ALA A 5 20.00 1.66 -17.74
CA ALA A 5 18.86 0.76 -17.53
C ALA A 5 19.16 -0.30 -16.46
N ILE A 6 20.43 -0.73 -16.40
CA ILE A 6 20.92 -1.67 -15.38
C ILE A 6 20.97 -1.01 -14.00
N LEU A 7 21.31 0.29 -13.93
CA LEU A 7 21.21 1.09 -12.70
C LEU A 7 19.77 1.33 -12.27
N TYR A 8 18.84 1.52 -13.21
CA TYR A 8 17.41 1.66 -12.91
C TYR A 8 16.82 0.36 -12.35
N ASP A 9 17.24 -0.80 -12.86
CA ASP A 9 16.83 -2.11 -12.33
C ASP A 9 17.54 -2.47 -11.01
N SER A 10 18.80 -2.06 -10.79
CA SER A 10 19.55 -2.45 -9.59
C SER A 10 19.14 -1.70 -8.32
N VAL A 11 18.66 -0.46 -8.45
CA VAL A 11 18.17 0.33 -7.31
C VAL A 11 16.78 -0.15 -6.85
N ASN A 12 16.00 -0.78 -7.73
CA ASN A 12 14.65 -1.27 -7.41
C ASN A 12 14.62 -2.60 -6.63
N HIS A 13 15.77 -3.23 -6.34
CA HIS A 13 15.84 -4.55 -5.72
C HIS A 13 16.40 -4.59 -4.28
N LEU A 14 16.83 -3.46 -3.71
CA LEU A 14 17.46 -3.43 -2.37
C LEU A 14 16.52 -3.12 -1.19
N GLY A 15 15.23 -2.99 -1.43
CA GLY A 15 14.21 -3.07 -0.40
C GLY A 15 13.01 -3.73 -1.03
N GLY A 16 12.34 -4.65 -0.34
CA GLY A 16 11.14 -5.32 -0.84
C GLY A 16 9.93 -4.40 -1.05
N PHE A 17 10.12 -3.13 -1.40
CA PHE A 17 9.14 -2.12 -1.69
C PHE A 17 8.77 -2.21 -3.18
N ASP A 18 7.48 -2.45 -3.47
CA ASP A 18 7.00 -2.45 -4.84
C ASP A 18 6.92 -0.99 -5.31
N TYR A 19 7.85 -0.56 -6.17
CA TYR A 19 7.90 0.78 -6.77
C TYR A 19 6.76 1.02 -7.79
N ARG A 20 5.86 0.05 -8.00
CA ARG A 20 4.57 0.32 -8.63
C ARG A 20 3.74 1.16 -7.66
N ASN A 21 3.90 2.47 -7.76
CA ASN A 21 3.19 3.47 -6.96
C ASN A 21 1.67 3.52 -7.24
N THR A 22 1.10 2.54 -7.93
CA THR A 22 -0.31 2.48 -8.31
C THR A 22 -0.94 1.12 -8.04
N PHE A 23 -2.25 1.14 -7.75
CA PHE A 23 -3.00 -0.07 -7.41
C PHE A 23 -3.61 -0.71 -8.68
N LYS A 24 -3.32 -2.01 -8.90
CA LYS A 24 -3.80 -2.77 -10.07
C LYS A 24 -5.33 -2.80 -10.25
N GLY A 25 -6.10 -2.55 -9.20
CA GLY A 25 -7.57 -2.52 -9.24
C GLY A 25 -8.17 -1.15 -9.55
N LEU A 26 -7.34 -0.12 -9.76
CA LEU A 26 -7.78 1.23 -10.07
C LEU A 26 -7.53 1.56 -11.53
N THR A 27 -8.33 2.48 -12.05
CA THR A 27 -8.18 3.04 -13.40
C THR A 27 -7.51 4.41 -13.35
N PHE A 28 -6.97 4.89 -14.48
CA PHE A 28 -6.48 6.26 -14.58
C PHE A 28 -7.55 7.30 -14.21
N GLY A 29 -8.81 7.02 -14.59
CA GLY A 29 -9.96 7.85 -14.24
C GLY A 29 -10.17 7.96 -12.72
N ASP A 30 -9.92 6.89 -11.96
CA ASP A 30 -9.99 6.95 -10.49
C ASP A 30 -8.96 7.92 -9.92
N TYR A 31 -7.73 7.91 -10.44
CA TYR A 31 -6.67 8.83 -10.00
C TYR A 31 -7.02 10.29 -10.33
N ILE A 32 -7.53 10.58 -11.52
CA ILE A 32 -7.93 11.94 -11.90
C ILE A 32 -9.13 12.42 -11.09
N SER A 33 -10.08 11.53 -10.79
CA SER A 33 -11.31 11.87 -10.07
C SER A 33 -11.08 12.32 -8.62
N VAL A 34 -9.97 11.91 -8.01
CA VAL A 34 -9.66 12.23 -6.61
C VAL A 34 -8.80 13.49 -6.44
N ILE A 35 -8.33 14.09 -7.54
CA ILE A 35 -7.59 15.36 -7.49
C ILE A 35 -8.56 16.46 -7.04
N PRO A 36 -8.26 17.19 -5.95
CA PRO A 36 -9.10 18.28 -5.47
C PRO A 36 -9.38 19.33 -6.55
N ALA A 37 -10.63 19.78 -6.66
CA ALA A 37 -11.05 20.73 -7.69
C ALA A 37 -10.22 22.02 -7.71
N SER A 38 -9.79 22.50 -6.53
CA SER A 38 -8.91 23.68 -6.40
C SER A 38 -7.55 23.51 -7.08
N LEU A 39 -7.05 22.28 -7.21
CA LEU A 39 -5.79 21.94 -7.86
C LEU A 39 -5.95 21.64 -9.36
N ARG A 40 -7.18 21.54 -9.85
CA ARG A 40 -7.51 21.33 -11.27
C ARG A 40 -7.64 22.63 -12.06
N VAL A 41 -7.57 23.79 -11.38
CA VAL A 41 -7.66 25.10 -12.03
C VAL A 41 -6.49 25.29 -13.00
N GLY A 42 -6.83 25.50 -14.27
CA GLY A 42 -5.84 25.64 -15.34
C GLY A 42 -5.25 24.32 -15.84
N GLU A 43 -5.90 23.18 -15.57
CA GLU A 43 -5.48 21.89 -16.16
C GLU A 43 -5.51 21.97 -17.69
N LYS A 44 -4.48 21.41 -18.34
CA LYS A 44 -4.35 21.39 -19.80
C LYS A 44 -4.27 19.94 -20.28
N PRO A 45 -5.16 19.45 -21.15
CA PRO A 45 -5.07 18.09 -21.66
C PRO A 45 -3.79 17.89 -22.49
N TYR A 46 -3.16 16.73 -22.36
CA TYR A 46 -1.93 16.39 -23.09
C TYR A 46 -1.79 14.88 -23.30
N LYS A 47 -1.84 14.44 -24.56
CA LYS A 47 -1.56 13.05 -25.00
C LYS A 47 -2.15 11.97 -24.07
N GLY A 48 -3.46 12.04 -23.84
CA GLY A 48 -4.18 11.08 -23.00
C GLY A 48 -3.99 11.27 -21.48
N GLY A 49 -3.38 12.37 -21.06
CA GLY A 49 -3.30 12.82 -19.67
C GLY A 49 -3.53 14.32 -19.54
N TYR A 50 -3.02 14.91 -18.46
CA TYR A 50 -3.25 16.30 -18.10
C TYR A 50 -1.99 16.92 -17.49
N PHE A 51 -1.74 18.17 -17.83
CA PHE A 51 -0.85 19.04 -17.07
C PHE A 51 -1.64 19.78 -16.02
N PHE A 52 -1.12 19.76 -14.79
CA PHE A 52 -1.61 20.50 -13.65
C PHE A 52 -0.53 21.44 -13.14
N ARG A 53 -0.92 22.45 -12.35
CA ARG A 53 0.04 23.09 -11.44
C ARG A 53 0.57 22.05 -10.47
N CYS A 54 1.84 22.17 -10.06
CA CYS A 54 2.41 21.21 -9.13
C CYS A 54 1.61 21.18 -7.81
N PHE A 55 1.28 19.98 -7.36
CA PHE A 55 0.53 19.78 -6.11
C PHE A 55 1.41 19.89 -4.86
N ASN A 56 2.72 19.89 -5.01
CA ASN A 56 3.65 20.00 -3.88
C ASN A 56 3.52 21.39 -3.24
N PRO A 57 3.10 21.50 -1.96
CA PRO A 57 2.94 22.79 -1.29
C PRO A 57 4.23 23.61 -1.21
N ASN A 58 5.38 22.94 -1.21
CA ASN A 58 6.70 23.57 -1.17
C ASN A 58 7.19 24.03 -2.56
N HIS A 59 6.39 23.80 -3.60
CA HIS A 59 6.69 24.19 -4.97
C HIS A 59 5.51 24.98 -5.56
N PRO A 60 5.37 26.27 -5.19
CA PRO A 60 4.33 27.12 -5.73
C PRO A 60 4.62 27.43 -7.20
N ASP A 61 3.88 26.77 -8.10
CA ASP A 61 3.93 27.04 -9.53
C ASP A 61 2.81 27.98 -9.97
N THR A 62 3.17 28.95 -10.82
CA THR A 62 2.20 29.84 -11.48
C THR A 62 1.59 29.19 -12.72
N GLU A 63 2.36 28.36 -13.44
CA GLU A 63 1.98 27.65 -14.65
C GLU A 63 1.90 26.12 -14.46
N PRO A 64 1.09 25.38 -15.25
CA PRO A 64 1.04 23.93 -15.20
C PRO A 64 2.39 23.27 -15.53
N SER A 65 2.92 22.49 -14.59
CA SER A 65 4.25 21.87 -14.66
C SER A 65 4.23 20.35 -14.35
N LEU A 66 3.13 19.86 -13.77
CA LEU A 66 2.96 18.46 -13.35
C LEU A 66 2.15 17.70 -14.39
N LEU A 67 2.79 16.79 -15.11
CA LEU A 67 2.10 15.87 -16.00
C LEU A 67 1.58 14.67 -15.21
N VAL A 68 0.31 14.33 -15.41
CA VAL A 68 -0.33 13.11 -14.89
C VAL A 68 -0.98 12.39 -16.07
N ARG A 69 -0.58 11.14 -16.33
CA ARG A 69 -1.07 10.36 -17.49
C ARG A 69 -1.06 8.86 -17.21
N PRO A 70 -1.74 8.01 -18.00
CA PRO A 70 -1.56 6.57 -17.90
C PRO A 70 -0.14 6.16 -18.33
N GLY A 71 0.40 5.13 -17.68
CA GLY A 71 1.67 4.49 -18.08
C GLY A 71 1.42 3.11 -18.71
N GLU A 72 2.46 2.54 -19.32
CA GLU A 72 2.38 1.19 -19.92
C GLU A 72 2.30 0.09 -18.86
N SER A 73 3.01 0.27 -17.74
CA SER A 73 3.11 -0.70 -16.64
C SER A 73 2.46 -0.25 -15.34
N GLN A 74 2.01 1.01 -15.29
CA GLN A 74 1.40 1.65 -14.12
C GLN A 74 0.10 2.33 -14.54
N THR A 75 -0.94 2.20 -13.70
CA THR A 75 -2.25 2.81 -13.96
C THR A 75 -2.17 4.32 -14.16
N CYS A 76 -1.27 4.97 -13.42
CA CYS A 76 -1.06 6.40 -13.45
C CYS A 76 0.41 6.70 -13.19
N ILE A 77 0.98 7.59 -14.00
CA ILE A 77 2.33 8.12 -13.83
C ILE A 77 2.24 9.63 -13.67
N TRP A 78 3.09 10.18 -12.83
CA TRP A 78 3.19 11.61 -12.61
C TRP A 78 4.63 12.09 -12.70
N LYS A 79 4.85 13.27 -13.27
CA LYS A 79 6.17 13.89 -13.35
C LYS A 79 6.04 15.40 -13.32
N CYS A 80 6.72 16.02 -12.34
CA CYS A 80 6.87 17.46 -12.29
C CYS A 80 8.07 17.88 -13.17
N PHE A 81 7.83 18.82 -14.07
CA PHE A 81 8.83 19.42 -14.98
C PHE A 81 9.22 20.83 -14.55
N GLY A 82 8.78 21.28 -13.36
CA GLY A 82 9.18 22.55 -12.80
C GLY A 82 10.66 22.59 -12.41
N SER A 83 11.15 23.80 -12.12
CA SER A 83 12.57 24.10 -11.90
C SER A 83 13.26 23.20 -10.86
N ASN A 84 12.50 22.74 -9.87
CA ASN A 84 13.02 21.90 -8.78
C ASN A 84 12.70 20.41 -8.90
N SER A 85 12.06 19.96 -10.00
CA SER A 85 11.72 18.54 -10.28
C SER A 85 11.35 17.73 -9.02
N CYS A 86 10.11 17.91 -8.54
CA CYS A 86 9.71 17.40 -7.24
C CYS A 86 9.88 15.86 -7.09
N PRO A 87 10.29 15.39 -5.90
CA PRO A 87 10.36 13.96 -5.59
C PRO A 87 9.03 13.23 -5.86
N GLN A 88 9.13 12.04 -6.45
CA GLN A 88 7.98 11.20 -6.79
C GLN A 88 7.15 10.82 -5.56
N GLU A 89 7.80 10.62 -4.42
CA GLU A 89 7.20 10.19 -3.16
C GLU A 89 6.14 11.18 -2.65
N ILE A 90 6.32 12.49 -2.89
CA ILE A 90 5.35 13.51 -2.49
C ILE A 90 4.01 13.23 -3.16
N PHE A 91 4.01 13.04 -4.47
CA PHE A 91 2.81 12.77 -5.24
C PHE A 91 2.21 11.41 -4.90
N THR A 92 3.04 10.38 -4.66
CA THR A 92 2.57 9.08 -4.18
C THR A 92 1.78 9.21 -2.89
N THR A 93 2.30 9.94 -1.90
CA THR A 93 1.63 10.19 -0.62
C THR A 93 0.33 10.95 -0.81
N MET A 94 0.31 11.98 -1.66
CA MET A 94 -0.90 12.76 -1.96
C MET A 94 -1.99 11.91 -2.61
N PHE A 95 -1.66 11.19 -3.69
CA PHE A 95 -2.63 10.33 -4.38
C PHE A 95 -3.14 9.22 -3.47
N ASN A 96 -2.28 8.54 -2.70
CA ASN A 96 -2.72 7.52 -1.76
C ASN A 96 -3.68 8.09 -0.71
N THR A 97 -3.38 9.28 -0.18
CA THR A 97 -4.26 9.98 0.77
C THR A 97 -5.62 10.30 0.15
N TRP A 98 -5.64 10.85 -1.07
CA TRP A 98 -6.88 11.20 -1.75
C TRP A 98 -7.72 9.99 -2.14
N LEU A 99 -7.08 8.91 -2.62
CA LEU A 99 -7.75 7.66 -2.95
C LEU A 99 -8.44 7.02 -1.74
N ILE A 100 -7.79 7.06 -0.57
CA ILE A 100 -8.38 6.56 0.69
C ILE A 100 -9.55 7.45 1.12
N LYS A 101 -9.36 8.78 1.13
CA LYS A 101 -10.41 9.74 1.52
C LYS A 101 -11.64 9.65 0.62
N ALA A 102 -11.45 9.41 -0.67
CA ALA A 102 -12.55 9.24 -1.64
C ALA A 102 -13.17 7.83 -1.59
N GLY A 103 -12.70 6.93 -0.72
CA GLY A 103 -13.20 5.56 -0.62
C GLY A 103 -12.83 4.65 -1.79
N LYS A 104 -12.00 5.14 -2.74
CA LYS A 104 -11.50 4.36 -3.89
C LYS A 104 -10.53 3.28 -3.46
N LEU A 105 -9.76 3.54 -2.40
CA LEU A 105 -8.83 2.59 -1.80
C LEU A 105 -9.31 2.16 -0.42
N ASN A 106 -9.79 0.91 -0.31
CA ASN A 106 -10.22 0.36 0.97
C ASN A 106 -9.05 -0.29 1.72
N ILE A 107 -8.50 0.43 2.71
CA ILE A 107 -7.38 -0.03 3.54
C ILE A 107 -7.67 -1.35 4.27
N GLN A 108 -8.94 -1.65 4.56
CA GLN A 108 -9.33 -2.89 5.25
C GLN A 108 -9.05 -4.15 4.41
N LYS A 109 -9.01 -3.99 3.07
CA LYS A 109 -8.79 -5.08 2.11
C LYS A 109 -7.35 -5.17 1.59
N LEU A 110 -6.48 -4.21 1.93
CA LEU A 110 -5.10 -4.18 1.42
C LEU A 110 -4.19 -5.21 2.09
N PRO A 111 -3.25 -5.85 1.37
CA PRO A 111 -2.24 -6.72 1.99
C PRO A 111 -1.49 -6.02 3.13
N THR A 112 -1.10 -6.75 4.17
CA THR A 112 -0.42 -6.18 5.34
C THR A 112 0.87 -5.44 4.97
N LYS A 113 1.62 -5.96 3.99
CA LYS A 113 2.83 -5.32 3.44
C LYS A 113 2.55 -3.96 2.80
N THR A 114 1.42 -3.82 2.11
CA THR A 114 0.98 -2.55 1.53
C THR A 114 0.59 -1.55 2.63
N LEU A 115 -0.06 -2.03 3.70
CA LEU A 115 -0.39 -1.19 4.85
C LEU A 115 0.86 -0.69 5.59
N GLU A 116 1.91 -1.50 5.69
CA GLU A 116 3.21 -1.07 6.24
C GLU A 116 3.83 0.06 5.41
N GLY A 117 3.76 -0.04 4.08
CA GLY A 117 4.20 1.04 3.19
C GLY A 117 3.40 2.33 3.37
N LEU A 118 2.07 2.23 3.47
CA LEU A 118 1.21 3.39 3.73
C LEU A 118 1.45 4.02 5.11
N LEU A 119 1.76 3.20 6.12
CA LEU A 119 2.14 3.67 7.45
C LEU A 119 3.49 4.40 7.42
N TYR A 120 4.48 3.84 6.72
CA TYR A 120 5.80 4.46 6.57
C TYR A 120 5.71 5.82 5.87
N GLN A 121 4.85 5.93 4.85
CA GLN A 121 4.56 7.19 4.14
C GLN A 121 3.74 8.19 4.97
N GLY A 122 3.24 7.81 6.14
CA GLY A 122 2.37 8.65 6.98
C GLY A 122 0.95 8.83 6.41
N VAL A 123 0.53 8.01 5.45
CA VAL A 123 -0.79 8.07 4.81
C VAL A 123 -1.89 7.52 5.73
N ILE A 124 -1.56 6.49 6.54
CA ILE A 124 -2.46 5.91 7.53
C ILE A 124 -1.87 5.99 8.93
N GLY A 125 -2.71 6.02 9.96
CA GLY A 125 -2.27 6.05 11.34
C GLY A 125 -1.78 4.70 11.85
N LYS A 126 -0.92 4.73 12.88
CA LYS A 126 -0.46 3.52 13.58
C LYS A 126 -1.64 2.70 14.15
N GLN A 127 -2.68 3.38 14.65
CA GLN A 127 -3.87 2.74 15.21
C GLN A 127 -4.68 2.00 14.14
N ASP A 128 -4.82 2.58 12.94
CA ASP A 128 -5.48 1.92 11.81
C ASP A 128 -4.72 0.66 11.39
N TYR A 129 -3.40 0.74 11.30
CA TYR A 129 -2.56 -0.43 10.99
C TYR A 129 -2.73 -1.56 12.02
N ILE A 130 -2.62 -1.24 13.31
CA ILE A 130 -2.73 -2.23 14.41
C ILE A 130 -4.13 -2.84 14.45
N SER A 131 -5.18 -2.03 14.38
CA SER A 131 -6.56 -2.53 14.42
C SER A 131 -6.87 -3.50 13.27
N ILE A 132 -6.43 -3.17 12.05
CA ILE A 132 -6.62 -4.03 10.87
C ILE A 132 -5.83 -5.34 11.02
N LYS A 133 -4.58 -5.26 11.49
CA LYS A 133 -3.70 -6.41 11.69
C LYS A 133 -4.23 -7.36 12.78
N ASN A 134 -4.67 -6.82 13.90
CA ASN A 134 -5.22 -7.59 15.01
C ASN A 134 -6.51 -8.30 14.59
N ARG A 135 -7.45 -7.60 13.95
CA ARG A 135 -8.69 -8.20 13.45
C ARG A 135 -8.43 -9.36 12.49
N ARG A 136 -7.44 -9.24 11.60
CA ARG A 136 -7.05 -10.35 10.69
C ARG A 136 -6.48 -11.55 11.45
N THR A 137 -5.76 -11.30 12.53
CA THR A 137 -5.17 -12.34 13.37
C THR A 137 -6.25 -13.06 14.16
N GLU A 138 -7.18 -12.33 14.77
CA GLU A 138 -8.34 -12.86 15.50
C GLU A 138 -9.26 -13.69 14.60
N ASN A 139 -9.59 -13.20 13.40
CA ASN A 139 -10.39 -13.95 12.44
C ASN A 139 -9.68 -15.24 11.99
N ARG A 140 -8.34 -15.25 11.90
CA ARG A 140 -7.56 -16.45 11.58
C ARG A 140 -7.48 -17.44 12.74
N VAL A 141 -7.51 -16.95 13.98
CA VAL A 141 -7.60 -17.80 15.18
C VAL A 141 -9.00 -18.41 15.31
N SER A 142 -10.07 -17.68 14.93
CA SER A 142 -11.45 -18.22 14.97
C SER A 142 -11.70 -19.40 14.02
N THR A 143 -10.89 -19.54 12.96
CA THR A 143 -10.99 -20.65 11.99
C THR A 143 -10.13 -21.85 12.37
N ILE A 144 -9.26 -21.72 13.37
CA ILE A 144 -8.36 -22.79 13.82
C ILE A 144 -8.73 -23.06 15.27
N LEU A 145 -9.55 -24.08 15.49
CA LEU A 145 -9.76 -24.63 16.83
C LEU A 145 -8.40 -25.04 17.40
N ASP A 146 -7.95 -24.28 18.40
CA ASP A 146 -6.71 -24.57 19.12
C ASP A 146 -6.92 -25.82 19.99
N GLY A 147 -6.54 -26.98 19.46
CA GLY A 147 -6.67 -28.28 20.13
C GLY A 147 -6.03 -28.34 21.51
N SER A 148 -5.09 -27.44 21.83
CA SER A 148 -4.44 -27.37 23.15
C SER A 148 -5.32 -26.74 24.23
N LYS A 149 -6.40 -26.06 23.85
CA LYS A 149 -7.37 -25.41 24.75
C LYS A 149 -8.70 -26.17 24.82
N ILE A 150 -8.81 -27.28 24.11
CA ILE A 150 -10.01 -28.11 24.05
C ILE A 150 -9.86 -29.24 25.08
N ALA A 151 -10.86 -29.42 25.93
CA ALA A 151 -10.86 -30.50 26.90
C ALA A 151 -10.71 -31.86 26.18
N PRO A 152 -9.94 -32.83 26.72
CA PRO A 152 -9.58 -34.06 26.00
C PRO A 152 -10.77 -34.87 25.48
N ASN A 153 -11.88 -34.84 26.21
CA ASN A 153 -13.15 -35.47 25.87
C ASN A 153 -13.89 -34.81 24.69
N ILE A 154 -13.67 -33.51 24.45
CA ILE A 154 -14.23 -32.76 23.33
C ILE A 154 -13.33 -32.94 22.10
N LEU A 155 -12.01 -32.98 22.29
CA LEU A 155 -11.04 -33.23 21.23
C LEU A 155 -11.27 -34.61 20.58
N ALA A 156 -11.45 -35.65 21.39
CA ALA A 156 -11.72 -37.01 20.90
C ALA A 156 -13.02 -37.12 20.08
N LYS A 157 -14.05 -36.32 20.40
CA LYS A 157 -15.29 -36.26 19.60
C LYS A 157 -15.07 -35.56 18.26
N LEU A 158 -14.34 -34.44 18.27
CA LEU A 158 -14.04 -33.68 17.05
C LEU A 158 -13.13 -34.46 16.08
N GLU A 159 -12.19 -35.25 16.61
CA GLU A 159 -11.37 -36.18 15.83
C GLU A 159 -12.21 -37.34 15.25
N ALA A 160 -13.15 -37.89 16.02
CA ALA A 160 -14.05 -38.95 15.57
C ALA A 160 -15.03 -38.46 14.47
N ASP A 161 -15.42 -37.18 14.50
CA ASP A 161 -16.31 -36.56 13.51
C ASP A 161 -15.58 -36.09 12.24
N GLY A 162 -14.28 -36.37 12.11
CA GLY A 162 -13.48 -36.01 10.92
C GLY A 162 -13.18 -34.52 10.79
N THR A 163 -13.28 -33.76 11.88
CA THR A 163 -12.96 -32.32 11.87
C THR A 163 -11.45 -32.13 11.74
N PRO A 164 -10.95 -31.37 10.75
CA PRO A 164 -9.52 -31.19 10.55
C PRO A 164 -8.90 -30.39 11.71
N ILE A 165 -8.12 -31.07 12.56
CA ILE A 165 -7.35 -30.48 13.66
C ILE A 165 -5.86 -30.53 13.28
N THR A 166 -5.19 -29.37 13.21
CA THR A 166 -3.74 -29.33 12.96
C THR A 166 -2.97 -29.21 14.28
N PRO A 167 -2.00 -30.10 14.55
CA PRO A 167 -1.04 -29.88 15.62
C PRO A 167 -0.13 -28.70 15.25
N HIS A 168 0.24 -27.94 16.28
CA HIS A 168 0.98 -26.68 16.26
C HIS A 168 1.99 -26.51 15.11
N VAL A 169 1.74 -25.55 14.22
CA VAL A 169 2.73 -25.07 13.24
C VAL A 169 3.79 -24.24 13.96
N LYS A 170 5.07 -24.48 13.61
CA LYS A 170 6.31 -23.92 14.16
C LYS A 170 6.21 -22.42 14.53
N LYS A 171 6.69 -22.08 15.73
CA LYS A 171 6.86 -20.69 16.18
C LYS A 171 7.71 -19.93 15.15
N SER A 172 7.19 -18.79 14.67
CA SER A 172 7.91 -17.86 13.81
C SER A 172 9.27 -17.50 14.42
N ALA A 173 10.34 -17.54 13.60
CA ALA A 173 11.68 -17.14 13.99
C ALA A 173 11.74 -15.71 14.57
N PHE A 174 10.80 -14.84 14.16
CA PHE A 174 10.67 -13.49 14.69
C PHE A 174 10.19 -13.48 16.16
N VAL A 175 9.30 -14.39 16.55
CA VAL A 175 8.81 -14.51 17.94
C VAL A 175 9.90 -15.04 18.86
N GLN A 176 10.77 -15.92 18.35
CA GLN A 176 11.95 -16.37 19.08
C GLN A 176 12.99 -15.24 19.23
N PHE A 177 13.16 -14.42 18.19
CA PHE A 177 14.05 -13.26 18.20
C PHE A 177 13.59 -12.16 19.16
N ALA A 178 12.29 -11.83 19.19
CA ALA A 178 11.73 -10.81 20.08
C ALA A 178 11.90 -11.20 21.55
N LYS A 179 11.61 -12.46 21.89
CA LYS A 179 11.73 -12.99 23.25
C LYS A 179 13.18 -13.01 23.76
N ALA A 180 14.16 -13.27 22.87
CA ALA A 180 15.58 -13.26 23.23
C ALA A 180 16.12 -11.85 23.56
N ARG A 181 15.39 -10.79 23.20
CA ARG A 181 15.78 -9.39 23.46
C ARG A 181 14.84 -8.65 24.42
N GLY A 182 13.95 -9.36 25.11
CA GLY A 182 13.07 -8.78 26.12
C GLY A 182 11.99 -7.85 25.56
N PHE A 183 11.59 -8.04 24.30
CA PHE A 183 10.39 -7.43 23.71
C PHE A 183 9.14 -8.27 23.99
#